data_AF-F2NDQ7-F1
#
_entry.id   AF-F2NDQ7-F1
#
_cell.length_a   1.000
_cell.length_b   1.000
_cell.length_c   1.000
_cell.angle_alpha   90.00
_cell.angle_beta   90.00
_cell.angle_gamma   90.00
#
_symmetry.space_group_name_H-M   'P 1'
#
loop_
_entity.id
_entity.type
_entity.pdbx_description
1 polymer ?
#
loop_
_entity_poly.entity_id
_entity_poly.type
_entity_poly.pdbx_seq_one_letter_code
_entity_poly.pdbx_strand_id
1 'polypeptide(L)'
;MFGIDFPELVVIMIFALILFGPEKLPEYGQKMGQMVHKWRRAYTNLQRSVHYPADLVPPSALTDHYGEDLCPNCRYRIGSDFLFCPACGKRLKEPTTNQSVSAA
;
A
#
# COMPACT_ATOMS: atom_id res chain seq x y z
N MET A 1 -2.94 18.10 -25.47
CA MET A 1 -2.74 19.43 -24.86
C MET A 1 -1.75 19.44 -23.69
N PHE A 2 -1.25 18.30 -23.22
CA PHE A 2 -0.02 18.26 -22.40
C PHE A 2 1.06 17.54 -23.20
N GLY A 3 1.63 18.27 -24.17
CA GLY A 3 2.82 17.84 -24.91
C GLY A 3 4.09 18.17 -24.15
N ILE A 4 4.09 17.92 -22.84
CA ILE A 4 5.29 18.07 -22.01
C ILE A 4 6.12 16.81 -22.28
N ASP A 5 7.08 16.94 -23.16
CA ASP A 5 8.04 15.89 -23.41
C ASP A 5 8.90 15.67 -22.17
N PHE A 6 9.44 14.45 -22.04
CA PHE A 6 10.32 14.08 -20.93
C PHE A 6 11.43 15.12 -20.64
N PRO A 7 12.08 15.76 -21.65
CA PRO A 7 13.08 16.80 -21.39
C PRO A 7 12.55 18.02 -20.64
N GLU A 8 11.34 18.50 -20.98
CA GLU A 8 10.75 19.68 -20.32
C GLU A 8 10.42 19.37 -18.86
N LEU A 9 9.90 18.17 -18.58
CA LEU A 9 9.67 17.69 -17.22
C LEU A 9 10.98 17.60 -16.41
N VAL A 10 12.06 17.11 -17.02
CA VAL A 10 13.39 17.00 -16.38
C VAL A 10 13.96 18.38 -16.03
N VAL A 11 13.81 19.38 -16.91
CA VAL A 11 14.28 20.75 -16.63
C VAL A 11 13.55 21.33 -15.41
N ILE A 12 12.22 21.21 -15.36
CA ILE A 12 11.42 21.68 -14.21
C ILE A 12 11.82 20.93 -12.94
N MET A 13 12.06 19.62 -13.03
CA MET A 13 12.53 18.81 -11.92
C MET A 13 13.87 19.33 -11.38
N ILE A 14 14.86 19.61 -12.24
CA ILE A 14 16.16 20.16 -11.81
C ILE A 14 15.98 21.51 -11.11
N PHE A 15 15.17 22.42 -11.65
CA PHE A 15 14.88 23.70 -11.00
C PHE A 15 14.22 23.50 -9.62
N ALA A 16 13.26 22.58 -9.52
CA ALA A 16 12.65 22.23 -8.23
C ALA A 16 13.68 21.66 -7.25
N LEU A 17 14.61 20.82 -7.70
CA LEU A 17 15.69 20.30 -6.86
C LEU A 17 16.66 21.39 -6.41
N ILE A 18 16.92 22.42 -7.23
CA ILE A 18 17.78 23.54 -6.83
C ILE A 18 17.08 24.41 -5.77
N LEU A 19 15.78 24.68 -5.95
CA LEU A 19 15.01 25.51 -5.02
C LEU A 19 14.73 24.79 -3.68
N PHE A 20 14.29 23.53 -3.75
CA PHE A 20 13.91 22.76 -2.56
C PHE A 20 15.07 21.95 -1.97
N GLY A 21 16.04 21.55 -2.79
CA GLY A 21 17.10 20.61 -2.43
C GLY A 21 16.69 19.14 -2.65
N PRO A 22 17.58 18.28 -3.19
CA PRO A 22 17.30 16.85 -3.39
C PRO A 22 17.03 16.10 -2.08
N GLU A 23 17.63 16.52 -0.96
CA GLU A 23 17.40 15.91 0.36
C GLU A 23 16.02 16.23 0.95
N LYS A 24 15.38 17.33 0.52
CA LYS A 24 14.08 17.74 1.04
C LYS A 24 12.93 17.06 0.34
N LEU A 25 13.08 16.68 -0.93
CA LEU A 25 12.09 15.89 -1.66
C LEU A 25 11.69 14.58 -0.97
N PRO A 26 12.61 13.69 -0.53
CA PRO A 26 12.25 12.47 0.19
C PRO A 26 11.65 12.78 1.56
N GLU A 27 12.08 13.85 2.23
CA GLU A 27 11.52 14.28 3.52
C GLU A 27 10.03 14.68 3.38
N TYR A 28 9.72 15.49 2.36
CA TYR A 28 8.33 15.86 2.03
C TYR A 28 7.53 14.65 1.53
N GLY A 29 8.13 13.77 0.72
CA GLY A 29 7.50 12.54 0.24
C GLY A 29 7.11 11.58 1.36
N GLN A 30 7.93 11.42 2.40
CA GLN A 30 7.61 10.60 3.56
C GLN A 30 6.42 11.17 4.36
N LYS A 31 6.38 12.50 4.55
CA LYS A 31 5.26 13.19 5.23
C LYS A 31 3.97 13.08 4.42
N MET A 32 4.06 13.29 3.12
CA MET A 32 2.91 13.19 2.20
C MET A 32 2.42 11.76 2.07
N GLY A 33 3.31 10.77 2.04
CA GLY A 33 2.97 9.34 2.02
C GLY A 33 2.15 8.94 3.24
N GLN A 34 2.51 9.41 4.43
CA GLN A 34 1.72 9.18 5.65
C GLN A 34 0.34 9.84 5.59
N MET A 35 0.22 11.01 4.94
CA MET A 35 -1.06 11.69 4.74
C MET A 35 -1.96 10.93 3.75
N VAL A 36 -1.43 10.55 2.59
CA VAL A 36 -2.12 9.73 1.58
C VAL A 36 -2.57 8.40 2.16
N HIS A 37 -1.78 7.83 3.06
CA HIS A 37 -2.11 6.60 3.76
C HIS A 37 -3.34 6.73 4.68
N LYS A 38 -3.41 7.81 5.45
CA LYS A 38 -4.58 8.15 6.30
C LYS A 38 -5.80 8.49 5.44
N TRP A 39 -5.58 9.21 4.34
CA TRP A 39 -6.61 9.51 3.34
C TRP A 39 -7.19 8.21 2.78
N ARG A 40 -6.38 7.28 2.25
CA ARG A 40 -6.86 6.01 1.70
C ARG A 40 -7.77 5.26 2.67
N ARG A 41 -7.39 5.16 3.95
CA ARG A 41 -8.22 4.52 4.99
C ARG A 41 -9.57 5.22 5.17
N ALA A 42 -9.59 6.55 5.26
CA ALA A 42 -10.83 7.31 5.36
C ALA A 42 -11.73 7.07 4.14
N TYR A 43 -11.17 7.05 2.94
CA TYR A 43 -11.90 6.82 1.69
C TYR A 43 -12.45 5.38 1.60
N THR A 44 -11.72 4.36 2.06
CA THR A 44 -12.23 2.99 2.12
C THR A 44 -13.43 2.85 3.05
N ASN A 45 -13.42 3.56 4.19
CA ASN A 45 -14.56 3.56 5.11
C ASN A 45 -15.78 4.27 4.49
N LEU A 46 -15.56 5.38 3.78
CA LEU A 46 -16.62 6.08 3.05
C LEU A 46 -17.22 5.23 1.92
N GLN A 47 -16.40 4.52 1.14
CA GLN A 47 -16.90 3.61 0.09
C GLN A 47 -17.78 2.51 0.65
N ARG A 48 -17.42 1.92 1.80
CA ARG A 48 -18.27 0.92 2.48
C ARG A 48 -19.62 1.49 2.92
N SER A 49 -19.68 2.76 3.30
CA SER A 49 -20.96 3.41 3.66
C SER A 49 -21.81 3.83 2.45
N VAL A 50 -21.21 3.97 1.26
CA VAL A 50 -21.88 4.50 0.06
C VAL A 50 -22.23 3.40 -0.96
N HIS A 51 -21.60 2.22 -0.93
CA HIS A 51 -21.85 1.15 -1.90
C HIS A 51 -21.61 -0.25 -1.31
N TYR A 52 -22.69 -1.02 -1.05
CA TYR A 52 -22.94 -2.38 -1.59
C TYR A 52 -24.10 -3.07 -0.82
N PRO A 53 -25.26 -3.33 -1.45
CA PRO A 53 -26.18 -4.37 -0.96
C PRO A 53 -25.51 -5.74 -1.14
N ALA A 54 -25.32 -6.45 -0.04
CA ALA A 54 -24.57 -7.71 0.08
C ALA A 54 -25.25 -8.94 -0.56
N ASP A 55 -26.19 -8.75 -1.50
CA ASP A 55 -27.11 -9.80 -1.94
C ASP A 55 -26.72 -10.46 -3.28
N LEU A 56 -25.63 -10.03 -3.92
CA LEU A 56 -25.19 -10.56 -5.23
C LEU A 56 -23.89 -11.38 -5.18
N VAL A 57 -23.40 -11.71 -3.99
CA VAL A 57 -22.24 -12.63 -3.84
C VAL A 57 -22.77 -14.06 -3.65
N PRO A 58 -22.64 -14.96 -4.64
CA PRO A 58 -23.06 -16.34 -4.49
C PRO A 58 -22.18 -17.06 -3.45
N PRO A 59 -22.77 -17.86 -2.53
CA PRO A 59 -22.08 -18.51 -1.42
C PRO A 59 -21.04 -19.57 -1.85
N SER A 60 -20.90 -19.84 -3.14
CA SER A 60 -19.96 -20.82 -3.71
C SER A 60 -18.56 -20.28 -4.01
N ALA A 61 -18.29 -18.97 -3.84
CA ALA A 61 -16.94 -18.40 -3.95
C ALA A 61 -16.15 -18.44 -2.62
N LEU A 62 -16.67 -19.13 -1.60
CA LEU A 62 -16.12 -19.16 -0.23
C LEU A 62 -15.53 -20.54 0.14
N THR A 63 -14.69 -21.08 -0.74
CA THR A 63 -13.72 -22.15 -0.42
C THR A 63 -12.40 -21.68 -1.05
N ASP A 64 -11.23 -21.63 -0.42
CA ASP A 64 -10.76 -22.16 0.85
C ASP A 64 -9.46 -21.40 1.23
N HIS A 65 -9.18 -21.37 2.54
CA HIS A 65 -7.86 -21.24 3.18
C HIS A 65 -6.85 -20.19 2.69
N TYR A 66 -6.83 -19.03 3.36
CA TYR A 66 -5.64 -18.18 3.42
C TYR A 66 -5.51 -17.59 4.82
N GLY A 67 -4.47 -18.02 5.55
CA GLY A 67 -4.25 -17.75 6.97
C GLY A 67 -4.43 -16.27 7.32
N GLU A 68 -5.03 -16.03 8.47
CA GLU A 68 -5.30 -14.69 8.97
C GLU A 68 -4.02 -14.01 9.47
N ASP A 69 -3.13 -13.68 8.53
CA ASP A 69 -1.89 -12.97 8.80
C ASP A 69 -2.21 -11.50 9.10
N LEU A 70 -2.53 -11.26 10.37
CA LEU A 70 -2.64 -9.92 10.92
C LEU A 70 -1.26 -9.28 10.91
N CYS A 71 -1.16 -8.06 10.39
CA CYS A 71 0.07 -7.30 10.50
C CYS A 71 0.45 -7.11 11.99
N PRO A 72 1.67 -7.50 12.44
CA PRO A 72 2.08 -7.40 13.84
C PRO A 72 2.18 -5.96 14.35
N ASN A 73 2.19 -4.98 13.44
CA ASN A 73 2.29 -3.58 13.79
C ASN A 73 0.94 -2.87 13.95
N CYS A 74 -0.06 -3.24 13.16
CA CYS A 74 -1.32 -2.49 13.12
C CYS A 74 -2.57 -3.36 13.04
N ARG A 75 -2.43 -4.69 13.11
CA ARG A 75 -3.52 -5.67 13.16
C ARG A 75 -4.49 -5.61 11.97
N TYR A 76 -4.01 -5.13 10.83
CA TYR A 76 -4.75 -5.16 9.57
C TYR A 76 -4.69 -6.58 8.96
N ARG A 77 -5.82 -7.08 8.42
CA ARG A 77 -5.94 -8.38 7.73
C ARG A 77 -5.30 -8.28 6.35
N ILE A 78 -4.34 -9.16 6.03
CA ILE A 78 -3.51 -9.07 4.82
C ILE A 78 -3.42 -10.44 4.16
N GLY A 79 -3.43 -10.48 2.82
CA GLY A 79 -3.04 -11.67 2.03
C GLY A 79 -1.51 -11.71 1.89
N SER A 80 -0.90 -12.88 1.90
CA SER A 80 0.53 -13.12 2.19
C SER A 80 1.48 -12.81 1.02
N ASP A 81 1.00 -12.07 0.00
CA ASP A 81 1.79 -11.65 -1.16
C ASP A 81 2.30 -10.20 -1.06
N PHE A 82 1.96 -9.45 0.01
CA PHE A 82 2.34 -8.04 0.14
C PHE A 82 3.64 -7.84 0.94
N LEU A 83 4.68 -7.26 0.31
CA LEU A 83 5.94 -6.87 0.98
C LEU A 83 5.75 -5.75 2.03
N PHE A 84 4.67 -4.98 1.92
CA PHE A 84 4.35 -3.86 2.80
C PHE A 84 2.86 -3.87 3.18
N CYS A 85 2.56 -3.56 4.44
CA CYS A 85 1.19 -3.46 4.92
C CYS A 85 0.49 -2.22 4.33
N PRO A 86 -0.60 -2.36 3.53
CA PRO A 86 -1.31 -1.24 2.92
C PRO A 86 -2.09 -0.39 3.95
N ALA A 87 -2.14 -0.84 5.21
CA ALA A 87 -2.76 -0.14 6.31
C ALA A 87 -1.76 0.47 7.30
N CYS A 88 -0.46 0.17 7.32
CA CYS A 88 0.44 0.97 8.16
C CYS A 88 1.82 1.23 7.55
N GLY A 89 2.08 0.79 6.33
CA GLY A 89 3.32 1.04 5.61
C GLY A 89 4.53 0.26 6.14
N LYS A 90 4.41 -0.50 7.25
CA LYS A 90 5.50 -1.36 7.71
C LYS A 90 5.70 -2.54 6.77
N ARG A 91 6.96 -2.90 6.52
CA ARG A 91 7.32 -4.12 5.78
C ARG A 91 6.84 -5.34 6.54
N LEU A 92 6.18 -6.24 5.82
CA LEU A 92 5.88 -7.58 6.31
C LEU A 92 7.07 -8.44 5.90
N LYS A 93 7.69 -9.09 6.88
CA LYS A 93 8.76 -10.06 6.63
C LYS A 93 8.13 -11.24 5.90
N GLU A 94 8.76 -11.70 4.82
CA GLU A 94 8.25 -12.73 3.90
C GLU A 94 7.65 -13.96 4.62
N PRO A 95 6.61 -14.60 4.05
CA PRO A 95 6.11 -15.86 4.55
C PRO A 95 7.20 -16.92 4.40
N THR A 96 7.78 -17.33 5.53
CA THR A 96 8.60 -18.54 5.63
C THR A 96 7.77 -19.77 5.28
N THR A 97 7.69 -20.12 4.00
CA THR A 97 7.51 -21.51 3.60
C THR A 97 8.78 -22.27 4.01
N ASN A 98 8.61 -23.29 4.85
CA ASN A 98 9.59 -24.27 5.31
C ASN A 98 10.60 -23.85 6.40
N GLN A 99 10.17 -24.01 7.66
CA GLN A 99 11.08 -24.32 8.77
C GLN A 99 10.50 -25.45 9.64
N SER A 100 10.10 -26.56 9.02
CA SER A 100 9.66 -27.78 9.73
C SER A 100 9.77 -29.08 8.90
N VAL A 101 10.85 -29.26 8.12
CA VAL A 101 11.20 -30.58 7.55
C VAL A 101 12.73 -30.76 7.54
N SER A 102 13.32 -31.04 8.70
CA SER A 102 14.66 -31.68 8.79
C SER A 102 14.86 -32.27 10.18
N ALA A 103 13.94 -33.15 10.56
CA ALA A 103 14.29 -34.26 11.43
C ALA A 103 14.58 -35.44 10.50
N ALA A 104 15.87 -35.68 10.23
CA ALA A 104 16.44 -36.92 9.71
C ALA A 104 17.96 -36.86 9.90
#